data_AF-A0AB35M0I6-F1
#
_entry.id   AF-A0AB35M0I6-F1
#
_cell.length_a   1.000
_cell.length_b   1.000
_cell.length_c   1.000
_cell.angle_alpha   90.00
_cell.angle_beta   90.00
_cell.angle_gamma   90.00
#
_symmetry.space_group_name_H-M   'P 1'
#
loop_
_entity.id
_entity.type
_entity.pdbx_description
1 polymer ?
#
loop_
_entity_poly.entity_id
_entity_poly.type
_entity_poly.pdbx_seq_one_letter_code
_entity_poly.pdbx_strand_id
1 'polypeptide(L)' 'MESPTENIAIELLEPIVLRKENCTPIEFEQGTILKVLLVNPNSYLVTVDDEFNFTVSLEDENKVWRKL' A
#
# COMPACT_ATOMS: atom_id res chain seq x y z
N MET A 1 24.84 5.29 -3.44
CA MET A 1 24.00 5.27 -4.65
C MET A 1 22.60 5.01 -4.15
N GLU A 2 21.82 6.08 -4.03
CA GLU A 2 20.42 6.00 -3.57
C GLU A 2 19.58 5.40 -4.71
N SER A 3 18.79 4.39 -4.38
CA SER A 3 17.87 3.73 -5.30
C SER A 3 16.75 4.70 -5.68
N PRO A 4 16.25 4.74 -6.93
CA PRO A 4 15.35 5.78 -7.42
C PRO A 4 13.91 5.75 -6.87
N THR A 5 13.65 4.99 -5.79
CA THR A 5 12.32 4.85 -5.18
C THR A 5 12.07 5.87 -4.06
N GLU A 6 12.90 6.90 -3.93
CA GLU A 6 12.72 7.90 -2.88
C GLU A 6 11.45 8.72 -3.15
N ASN A 7 10.44 8.48 -2.28
CA ASN A 7 9.24 9.29 -2.07
C ASN A 7 7.99 9.00 -2.91
N ILE A 8 7.74 7.75 -3.32
CA ILE A 8 6.39 7.40 -3.78
C ILE A 8 5.50 7.13 -2.56
N ALA A 9 4.49 7.97 -2.38
CA ALA A 9 3.39 7.75 -1.44
C ALA A 9 2.08 7.58 -2.22
N ILE A 10 1.21 6.73 -1.70
CA ILE A 10 -0.14 6.53 -2.24
C ILE A 10 -1.16 6.74 -1.13
N GLU A 11 -2.35 7.21 -1.48
CA GLU A 11 -3.49 7.36 -0.59
C GLU A 11 -4.53 6.29 -0.90
N LEU A 12 -5.10 5.66 0.13
CA LEU A 12 -6.25 4.78 -0.02
C LEU A 12 -7.53 5.58 -0.29
N LEU A 13 -8.23 5.21 -1.37
CA LEU A 13 -9.55 5.75 -1.72
C LEU A 13 -10.68 4.93 -1.10
N GLU A 14 -10.42 3.66 -0.77
CA GLU A 14 -11.34 2.76 -0.06
C GLU A 14 -10.60 2.05 1.08
N PRO A 15 -11.31 1.64 2.16
CA PRO A 15 -10.70 0.86 3.22
C PRO A 15 -10.16 -0.50 2.73
N ILE A 16 -9.02 -0.94 3.27
CA ILE A 16 -8.46 -2.26 2.99
C ILE A 16 -8.49 -3.10 4.26
N VAL A 17 -9.02 -4.32 4.15
CA VAL A 17 -9.03 -5.31 5.23
C VAL A 17 -8.18 -6.51 4.85
N LEU A 18 -7.02 -6.64 5.49
CA LEU A 18 -6.12 -7.78 5.31
C LEU A 18 -6.52 -8.92 6.25
N ARG A 19 -6.80 -10.10 5.69
CA ARG A 19 -7.22 -11.28 6.44
C ARG A 19 -6.21 -12.40 6.28
N LYS A 20 -5.88 -13.07 7.39
CA LYS A 20 -5.09 -14.30 7.41
C LYS A 20 -5.76 -15.29 8.36
N GLU A 21 -5.73 -16.57 7.99
CA GLU A 21 -6.32 -17.63 8.79
C GLU A 21 -5.74 -17.63 10.22
N ASN A 22 -6.63 -17.69 11.22
CA ASN A 22 -6.29 -17.67 12.65
C ASN A 22 -5.56 -16.40 13.13
N CYS A 23 -5.67 -15.27 12.41
CA CYS A 23 -5.15 -13.97 12.85
C CYS A 23 -6.28 -12.92 12.87
N THR A 24 -6.16 -11.95 13.77
CA THR A 24 -7.03 -10.77 13.75
C THR A 24 -6.82 -10.01 12.44
N PRO A 25 -7.88 -9.60 11.73
CA PRO A 25 -7.75 -8.76 10.55
C PRO A 25 -7.04 -7.45 10.86
N ILE A 26 -6.27 -6.95 9.88
CA ILE A 26 -5.68 -5.62 9.93
C ILE A 26 -6.49 -4.75 8.98
N GLU A 27 -7.00 -3.64 9.49
CA GLU A 27 -7.87 -2.72 8.77
C GLU A 27 -7.15 -1.39 8.58
N PHE A 28 -7.15 -0.88 7.34
CA PHE A 28 -6.63 0.43 6.98
C PHE A 28 -7.77 1.27 6.44
N GLU A 29 -7.96 2.45 7.01
CA GLU A 29 -9.06 3.35 6.68
C GLU A 29 -8.85 4.04 5.33
N GLN A 30 -9.94 4.50 4.73
CA GLN A 30 -9.87 5.45 3.61
C GLN A 30 -9.09 6.70 4.01
N GLY A 31 -8.26 7.21 3.11
CA GLY A 31 -7.37 8.35 3.34
C GLY A 31 -6.04 7.98 4.00
N THR A 32 -5.82 6.70 4.35
CA THR A 32 -4.52 6.24 4.86
C THR A 32 -3.44 6.44 3.78
N ILE A 33 -2.31 7.03 4.18
CA ILE A 33 -1.15 7.20 3.32
C ILE A 33 -0.20 6.02 3.49
N LEU A 34 0.16 5.39 2.38
CA LEU A 34 1.05 4.25 2.33
C LEU A 34 2.34 4.64 1.61
N LYS A 35 3.48 4.29 2.20
CA LYS A 35 4.79 4.48 1.60
C LYS A 35 5.12 3.29 0.71
N VAL A 36 5.49 3.54 -0.55
CA VAL A 36 5.95 2.47 -1.44
C VAL A 36 7.39 2.11 -1.10
N LEU A 37 7.61 0.83 -0.79
CA LEU A 37 8.92 0.26 -0.50
C LEU A 37 9.57 -0.33 -1.76
N LEU A 38 8.77 -1.02 -2.59
CA LEU A 38 9.24 -1.66 -3.83
C LEU A 38 8.20 -1.56 -4.94
N VAL A 39 8.68 -1.38 -6.17
CA VAL A 39 7.87 -1.43 -7.38
C VAL A 39 8.08 -2.79 -8.06
N ASN A 40 7.02 -3.57 -8.16
CA ASN A 40 6.96 -4.80 -8.94
C ASN A 40 6.26 -4.53 -10.29
N PRO A 41 6.35 -5.45 -11.27
CA PRO A 41 5.73 -5.24 -12.58
C PRO A 41 4.23 -4.91 -12.55
N ASN A 42 3.49 -5.50 -11.60
CA ASN A 42 2.02 -5.37 -11.51
C ASN A 42 1.55 -4.89 -10.12
N SER A 43 2.46 -4.56 -9.20
CA SER A 43 2.09 -4.18 -7.84
C SER A 43 3.11 -3.26 -7.17
N TYR A 44 2.67 -2.56 -6.11
CA TYR A 44 3.56 -1.94 -5.15
C TYR A 44 3.59 -2.74 -3.87
N LEU A 45 4.79 -2.98 -3.32
CA LEU A 45 4.94 -3.32 -1.91
C LEU A 45 4.91 -2.02 -1.13
N VAL A 46 3.98 -1.91 -0.20
CA VAL A 46 3.72 -0.70 0.58
C VAL A 46 3.81 -0.98 2.07
N THR A 47 4.02 0.07 2.85
CA THR A 47 4.02 0.04 4.31
C THR A 47 3.21 1.19 4.89
N VAL A 48 2.75 1.01 6.12
CA VAL A 48 2.14 2.06 6.96
C VAL A 48 3.08 2.30 8.12
N ASP A 49 3.74 3.45 8.12
CA ASP A 49 4.65 3.90 9.19
C ASP A 49 5.61 2.82 9.72
N ASP A 50 6.10 1.96 8.82
CA ASP A 50 7.00 0.83 9.08
C ASP A 50 6.43 -0.28 9.99
N GLU A 51 5.11 -0.33 10.21
CA GLU A 51 4.44 -1.34 11.05
C GLU A 51 4.14 -2.65 10.31
N PHE A 52 3.58 -2.55 9.10
CA PHE A 52 3.13 -3.72 8.34
C PHE A 52 3.29 -3.52 6.83
N ASN A 53 3.77 -4.55 6.14
CA ASN A 53 3.99 -4.50 4.71
C ASN A 53 2.99 -5.38 3.97
N PHE A 54 2.41 -4.85 2.90
CA PHE A 54 1.50 -5.58 2.02
C PHE A 54 1.59 -5.09 0.58
N THR A 55 0.92 -5.78 -0.34
CA THR A 55 0.94 -5.43 -1.76
C THR A 55 -0.37 -4.83 -2.21
N VAL A 56 -0.31 -3.80 -3.05
CA VAL A 56 -1.47 -3.26 -3.78
C VAL A 56 -1.27 -3.44 -5.29
N SER A 57 -2.34 -3.74 -6.03
CA SER A 57 -2.28 -3.94 -7.48
C SER A 57 -2.18 -2.61 -8.22
N LEU A 58 -1.40 -2.56 -9.31
CA LEU A 58 -1.36 -1.41 -10.22
C LEU A 58 -2.67 -1.19 -10.99
N GLU A 59 -3.47 -2.24 -11.16
CA GLU A 59 -4.77 -2.16 -11.84
C GLU A 59 -5.86 -1.44 -11.01
N ASP A 60 -5.61 -1.28 -9.71
CA ASP A 60 -6.52 -0.65 -8.76
C ASP A 60 -6.25 0.85 -8.57
N GLU A 61 -5.29 1.41 -9.30
CA GLU A 61 -5.02 2.85 -9.29
C GLU A 61 -6.26 3.64 -9.73
N ASN A 62 -6.56 4.71 -8.99
CA ASN A 62 -7.76 5.54 -9.07
C ASN A 62 -9.09 4.81 -8.78
N LYS A 63 -9.04 3.58 -8.26
CA LYS A 63 -10.21 2.82 -7.78
C LYS A 63 -10.13 2.60 -6.28
N VAL A 64 -9.05 1.95 -5.83
CA VAL A 64 -8.81 1.61 -4.42
C VAL A 64 -7.75 2.51 -3.80
N TRP A 65 -6.80 2.99 -4.60
CA TRP A 65 -5.74 3.89 -4.14
C TRP A 65 -5.35 4.86 -5.26
N ARG A 66 -4.67 5.96 -4.93
CA ARG A 66 -4.08 6.88 -5.91
C ARG A 66 -2.69 7.33 -5.47
N LYS A 67 -1.83 7.66 -6.43
CA LYS A 67 -0.54 8.26 -6.15
C LYS A 67 -0.69 9.72 -5.66
N LEU A 68 0.12 10.12 -4.70
CA LEU A 68 0.25 11.51 -4.23
C LEU A 68 1.27 12.31 -5.06
#